data_AF-A0A6J1HH26-F1
#
_entry.id   AF-A0A6J1HH26-F1
#
_cell.length_a   1.000
_cell.length_b   1.000
_cell.length_c   1.000
_cell.angle_alpha   90.00
_cell.angle_beta   90.00
_cell.angle_gamma   90.00
#
_symmetry.space_group_name_H-M   'P 1'
#
loop_
_entity.id
_entity.type
_entity.pdbx_description
1 polymer ?
#
loop_
_entity_poly.entity_id
_entity_poly.type
_entity_poly.pdbx_seq_one_letter_code
_entity_poly.pdbx_strand_id
1 'polypeptide(L)'
;MVLISVVRDYINKMLQDISGMKVLILDSQTVSVVSVVYSQSELLQREVFLVELVDTISMSRESMYHLKAVCFLRPTSENVQLLRRELANPRFGEYHLFFSNILKETQIHILADSDEQDVVQQVVEFYADFVAIDPYHFTLNMASNHRYMIPAVVDPPSLQHFCDRVVDGIAALFLALKQRPVIRYQRTSDIARRIAQETSKLMYQQESGLFDFRRMEVSPLLLVIDRRDDPLTPLLNQWTYQAMVHELLGIQDNKVDLKSIGKSSKDQQEVVLSSEQDSFYKANMYENFGDIGMNIKKLVDDFQQIAKSNQNIQTIEDMAKFVDNYPEYRKMHGNVSKHVTLVTEMSKIVEERKLMLVSQTEQELACNGGQVAAFEAVTNLLNNENISDIDRVRLVMLYALRYEKESPVQLMQLFNKLASRSAKYKTGLVQFLLKQAGVDKRTGDLYGNRDLLNIARNMARGLKGVENVYTQHQPLLVQTMESIIKGRLRDMDYPFVGNHFQQARPQEVIIFIVGGTTYEESRAVALQNATTSGIRFILGGSVVLNSKRFLKDLEEAQRISRSSASVI
;
A
#
# COMPACT_ATOMS: atom_id res chain seq x y z
N MET A 1 6.35 17.62 1.13
CA MET A 1 6.66 16.19 1.21
C MET A 1 7.01 15.88 2.65
N VAL A 2 6.24 15.07 3.36
CA VAL A 2 6.48 14.85 4.80
C VAL A 2 7.20 13.52 5.01
N LEU A 3 6.71 12.42 4.44
CA LEU A 3 7.26 11.10 4.70
C LEU A 3 8.56 10.80 3.94
N ILE A 4 8.57 11.05 2.63
CA ILE A 4 9.72 10.78 1.76
C ILE A 4 10.95 11.56 2.25
N SER A 5 10.79 12.84 2.61
CA SER A 5 11.89 13.66 3.10
C SER A 5 12.47 13.12 4.41
N VAL A 6 11.62 12.71 5.35
CA VAL A 6 12.07 12.18 6.65
C VAL A 6 12.88 10.90 6.48
N VAL A 7 12.44 9.98 5.62
CA VAL A 7 13.21 8.76 5.32
C VAL A 7 14.52 9.09 4.59
N ARG A 8 14.48 10.04 3.64
CA ARG A 8 15.69 10.50 2.95
C ARG A 8 16.69 11.16 3.90
N ASP A 9 16.23 11.89 4.91
CA ASP A 9 17.11 12.53 5.90
C ASP A 9 17.86 11.49 6.73
N TYR A 10 17.18 10.41 7.15
CA TYR A 10 17.84 9.28 7.84
C TYR A 10 18.90 8.62 6.96
N ILE A 11 18.57 8.30 5.70
CA ILE A 11 19.51 7.63 4.79
C ILE A 11 20.66 8.58 4.42
N ASN A 12 20.40 9.87 4.24
CA ASN A 12 21.45 10.87 4.02
C ASN A 12 22.43 10.89 5.19
N LYS A 13 21.93 10.95 6.42
CA LYS A 13 22.78 10.95 7.61
C LYS A 13 23.63 9.68 7.68
N MET A 14 23.01 8.53 7.43
CA MET A 14 23.68 7.23 7.38
C MET A 14 24.88 7.21 6.42
N LEU A 15 24.69 7.75 5.22
CA LEU A 15 25.67 7.64 4.14
C LEU A 15 26.69 8.79 4.10
N GLN A 16 26.36 9.96 4.65
CA GLN A 16 27.23 11.14 4.64
C GLN A 16 28.21 11.17 5.81
N ASP A 17 27.81 10.67 6.98
CA ASP A 17 28.66 10.69 8.18
C ASP A 17 29.84 9.72 8.08
N ILE A 18 29.81 8.80 7.11
CA ILE A 18 30.83 7.79 6.84
C ILE A 18 31.54 8.17 5.54
N SER A 19 32.87 8.20 5.53
CA SER A 19 33.68 8.52 4.35
C SER A 19 34.35 7.29 3.75
N GLY A 20 34.59 7.31 2.43
CA GLY A 20 35.33 6.26 1.71
C GLY A 20 34.42 5.24 1.03
N MET A 21 35.01 4.14 0.53
CA MET A 21 34.28 3.13 -0.22
C MET A 21 33.36 2.31 0.68
N LYS A 22 32.05 2.33 0.39
CA LYS A 22 31.01 1.69 1.21
C LYS A 22 30.35 0.53 0.48
N VAL A 23 29.93 -0.44 1.28
CA VAL A 23 28.93 -1.45 0.92
C VAL A 23 27.70 -1.22 1.79
N LEU A 24 26.53 -1.12 1.16
CA LEU A 24 25.25 -0.98 1.87
C LEU A 24 24.64 -2.37 2.04
N ILE A 25 24.46 -2.77 3.29
CA ILE A 25 23.93 -4.09 3.67
C ILE A 25 22.51 -3.90 4.17
N LEU A 26 21.56 -4.57 3.52
CA LEU A 26 20.13 -4.43 3.77
C LEU A 26 19.49 -5.78 4.07
N ASP A 27 18.28 -5.76 4.62
CA ASP A 27 17.40 -6.92 4.65
C ASP A 27 16.26 -6.76 3.64
N SER A 28 15.44 -7.80 3.51
CA SER A 28 14.32 -7.81 2.58
C SER A 28 13.33 -6.65 2.74
N GLN A 29 13.21 -6.07 3.94
CA GLN A 29 12.31 -4.95 4.23
C GLN A 29 13.01 -3.60 4.04
N THR A 30 14.24 -3.45 4.53
CA THR A 30 14.99 -2.19 4.39
C THR A 30 15.41 -1.92 2.95
N VAL A 31 15.51 -2.95 2.10
CA VAL A 31 15.57 -2.79 0.64
C VAL A 31 14.38 -1.98 0.11
N SER A 32 13.14 -2.33 0.50
CA SER A 32 11.96 -1.58 0.07
C SER A 32 11.98 -0.14 0.59
N VAL A 33 12.43 0.07 1.83
CA VAL A 33 12.54 1.42 2.43
C VAL A 33 13.52 2.30 1.63
N VAL A 34 14.70 1.79 1.32
CA VAL A 34 15.75 2.54 0.60
C VAL A 34 15.39 2.73 -0.88
N SER A 35 14.92 1.68 -1.56
CA SER A 35 14.70 1.69 -3.01
C SER A 35 13.59 2.63 -3.47
N VAL A 36 12.60 2.91 -2.61
CA VAL A 36 11.52 3.85 -2.92
C VAL A 36 12.00 5.29 -2.88
N VAL A 37 12.99 5.60 -2.05
CA VAL A 37 13.45 6.97 -1.82
C VAL A 37 14.82 7.29 -2.40
N TYR A 38 15.62 6.31 -2.82
CA TYR A 38 16.95 6.48 -3.44
C TYR A 38 17.10 5.68 -4.73
N SER A 39 17.69 6.31 -5.73
CA SER A 39 18.19 5.63 -6.93
C SER A 39 19.60 5.05 -6.72
N GLN A 40 19.97 4.06 -7.53
CA GLN A 40 21.34 3.53 -7.55
C GLN A 40 22.39 4.60 -7.90
N SER A 41 22.05 5.53 -8.79
CA SER A 41 22.94 6.65 -9.13
C SER A 41 23.19 7.57 -7.95
N GLU A 42 22.16 7.87 -7.14
CA GLU A 42 22.33 8.64 -5.91
C GLU A 42 23.15 7.90 -4.86
N LEU A 43 22.99 6.57 -4.73
CA LEU A 43 23.83 5.76 -3.83
C LEU A 43 25.31 5.79 -4.25
N LEU A 44 25.58 5.65 -5.55
CA LEU A 44 26.95 5.72 -6.08
C LEU A 44 27.60 7.09 -5.84
N GLN A 45 26.84 8.18 -5.97
CA GLN A 45 27.30 9.53 -5.62
C GLN A 45 27.66 9.69 -4.13
N ARG A 46 27.20 8.77 -3.28
CA ARG A 46 27.54 8.69 -1.85
C ARG A 46 28.60 7.63 -1.56
N GLU A 47 29.37 7.22 -2.58
CA GLU A 47 30.45 6.24 -2.47
C GLU A 47 29.98 4.83 -2.05
N VAL A 48 28.70 4.51 -2.27
CA VAL A 48 28.16 3.16 -2.11
C VAL A 48 28.34 2.41 -3.43
N PHE A 49 29.30 1.49 -3.46
CA PHE A 49 29.67 0.74 -4.67
C PHE A 49 28.93 -0.59 -4.78
N LEU A 50 28.57 -1.17 -3.64
CA LEU A 50 27.90 -2.47 -3.55
C LEU A 50 26.67 -2.34 -2.66
N VAL A 51 25.60 -3.03 -3.04
CA VAL A 51 24.41 -3.24 -2.22
C VAL A 51 24.20 -4.74 -2.09
N GLU A 52 24.22 -5.24 -0.87
CA GLU A 52 24.08 -6.67 -0.57
C GLU A 52 23.01 -6.91 0.48
N LEU A 53 22.50 -8.14 0.50
CA LEU A 53 21.56 -8.58 1.53
C LEU A 53 22.30 -9.25 2.68
N VAL A 54 21.84 -9.02 3.91
CA VAL A 54 22.42 -9.58 5.14
C VAL A 54 22.41 -11.11 5.18
N ASP A 55 21.49 -11.75 4.46
CA ASP A 55 21.47 -13.21 4.31
C ASP A 55 22.66 -13.70 3.47
N THR A 56 22.99 -12.95 2.42
CA THR A 56 23.99 -13.27 1.42
C THR A 56 25.40 -13.00 1.93
N ILE A 57 25.58 -11.95 2.74
CA ILE A 57 26.92 -11.61 3.22
C ILE A 57 27.54 -12.73 4.04
N SER A 58 26.72 -13.37 4.88
CA SER A 58 27.12 -14.45 5.79
C SER A 58 27.55 -15.73 5.05
N MET A 59 27.27 -15.81 3.74
CA MET A 59 27.59 -16.96 2.89
C MET A 59 28.88 -16.76 2.06
N SER A 60 29.33 -15.52 1.85
CA SER A 60 30.53 -15.23 1.07
C SER A 60 31.79 -15.31 1.92
N ARG A 61 32.87 -15.84 1.34
CA ARG A 61 34.19 -15.92 1.99
C ARG A 61 35.20 -14.92 1.43
N GLU A 62 34.79 -14.11 0.44
CA GLU A 62 35.68 -13.13 -0.17
C GLU A 62 35.83 -11.92 0.75
N SER A 63 37.02 -11.75 1.32
CA SER A 63 37.31 -10.62 2.19
C SER A 63 37.50 -9.33 1.39
N MET A 64 36.89 -8.26 1.87
CA MET A 64 36.95 -6.92 1.29
C MET A 64 37.25 -5.88 2.39
N TYR A 65 38.34 -6.06 3.13
CA TYR A 65 38.72 -5.16 4.25
C TYR A 65 38.90 -3.68 3.89
N HIS A 66 39.04 -3.34 2.60
CA HIS A 66 39.12 -1.96 2.12
C HIS A 66 37.75 -1.25 2.07
N LEU A 67 36.64 -1.99 2.24
CA LEU A 67 35.29 -1.47 2.26
C LEU A 67 34.78 -1.29 3.69
N LYS A 68 33.92 -0.29 3.85
CA LYS A 68 33.16 -0.03 5.07
C LYS A 68 31.72 -0.53 4.91
N ALA A 69 31.29 -1.39 5.82
CA ALA A 69 29.93 -1.92 5.84
C ALA A 69 28.98 -0.95 6.53
N VAL A 70 27.97 -0.50 5.78
CA VAL A 70 26.84 0.27 6.31
C VAL A 70 25.64 -0.67 6.39
N CYS A 71 25.34 -1.18 7.58
CA CYS A 71 24.22 -2.09 7.78
C CYS A 71 22.97 -1.30 8.13
N PHE A 72 21.91 -1.38 7.32
CA PHE A 72 20.60 -0.85 7.69
C PHE A 72 19.56 -1.96 7.73
N LEU A 73 19.19 -2.37 8.94
CA LEU A 73 18.45 -3.62 9.17
C LEU A 73 17.31 -3.41 10.18
N ARG A 74 16.24 -4.19 10.06
CA ARG A 74 15.24 -4.30 11.13
C ARG A 74 15.86 -5.03 12.34
N PRO A 75 15.52 -4.68 13.59
CA PRO A 75 16.01 -5.36 14.78
C PRO A 75 15.30 -6.70 15.04
N THR A 76 15.17 -7.55 14.01
CA THR A 76 14.58 -8.89 14.15
C THR A 76 15.59 -9.86 14.76
N SER A 77 15.09 -10.90 15.43
CA SER A 77 15.97 -11.96 15.96
C SER A 77 16.78 -12.64 14.85
N GLU A 78 16.23 -12.77 13.64
CA GLU A 78 16.92 -13.32 12.47
C GLU A 78 18.10 -12.44 12.04
N ASN A 79 17.86 -11.14 11.81
CA ASN A 79 18.90 -10.20 11.41
C ASN A 79 20.01 -10.09 12.46
N VAL A 80 19.67 -10.09 13.75
CA VAL A 80 20.66 -10.07 14.83
C VAL A 80 21.53 -11.33 14.79
N GLN A 81 20.96 -12.51 14.53
CA GLN A 81 21.76 -13.75 14.41
C GLN A 81 22.62 -13.77 13.14
N LEU A 82 22.17 -13.18 12.03
CA LEU A 82 22.98 -13.05 10.82
C LEU A 82 24.15 -12.10 11.05
N LEU A 83 23.92 -10.92 11.63
CA LEU A 83 24.98 -10.00 12.03
C LEU A 83 25.96 -10.61 13.02
N ARG A 84 25.45 -11.35 14.01
CA ARG A 84 26.29 -12.07 14.98
C ARG A 84 27.31 -12.98 14.29
N ARG A 85 26.87 -13.71 13.25
CA ARG A 85 27.75 -14.60 12.47
C ARG A 85 28.74 -13.81 11.63
N GLU A 86 28.30 -12.70 11.05
CA GLU A 86 29.16 -11.81 10.27
C GLU A 86 30.26 -11.18 11.15
N LEU A 87 29.92 -10.63 12.31
CA LEU A 87 30.88 -9.99 13.22
C LEU A 87 31.89 -10.98 13.80
N ALA A 88 31.51 -12.25 13.98
CA ALA A 88 32.43 -13.29 14.42
C ALA A 88 33.51 -13.61 13.36
N ASN A 89 33.26 -13.36 12.07
CA ASN A 89 34.22 -13.54 10.98
C ASN A 89 34.05 -12.41 9.96
N PRO A 90 34.46 -11.18 10.30
CA PRO A 90 34.11 -9.99 9.54
C PRO A 90 34.72 -10.00 8.15
N ARG A 91 33.88 -9.77 7.14
CA ARG A 91 34.32 -9.68 5.74
C ARG A 91 34.87 -8.30 5.36
N PHE A 92 34.43 -7.26 6.06
CA PHE A 92 34.75 -5.85 5.80
C PHE A 92 35.61 -5.25 6.92
N GLY A 93 36.25 -4.11 6.66
CA GLY A 93 37.20 -3.50 7.60
C GLY A 93 36.54 -2.74 8.76
N GLU A 94 35.35 -2.18 8.52
CA GLU A 94 34.58 -1.42 9.52
C GLU A 94 33.09 -1.72 9.36
N TYR A 95 32.35 -1.74 10.46
CA TYR A 95 30.90 -1.89 10.47
C TYR A 95 30.21 -0.72 11.17
N HIS A 96 29.23 -0.15 10.49
CA HIS A 96 28.34 0.87 11.02
C HIS A 96 26.92 0.29 11.03
N LEU A 97 26.41 0.02 12.23
CA LEU A 97 25.15 -0.69 12.42
C LEU A 97 24.01 0.31 12.64
N PHE A 98 23.06 0.34 11.73
CA PHE A 98 21.85 1.14 11.79
C PHE A 98 20.62 0.23 11.87
N PHE A 99 19.80 0.42 12.90
CA PHE A 99 18.57 -0.34 13.07
C PHE A 99 17.34 0.49 12.72
N SER A 100 16.39 -0.09 11.97
CA SER A 100 15.18 0.61 11.52
C SER A 100 14.20 0.96 12.65
N ASN A 101 14.39 0.36 13.83
CA ASN A 101 13.50 0.48 14.98
C ASN A 101 14.29 0.29 16.29
N ILE A 102 13.58 0.37 17.42
CA ILE A 102 14.13 0.24 18.78
C ILE A 102 14.83 -1.11 18.95
N LEU A 103 16.07 -1.07 19.43
CA LEU A 103 16.91 -2.23 19.68
C LEU A 103 16.84 -2.61 21.17
N LYS A 104 16.65 -3.90 21.46
CA LYS A 104 16.62 -4.37 22.85
C LYS A 104 18.04 -4.46 23.40
N GLU A 105 18.21 -4.18 24.68
CA GLU A 105 19.50 -4.31 25.38
C GLU A 105 20.12 -5.72 25.21
N THR A 106 19.29 -6.76 25.23
CA THR A 106 19.74 -8.13 24.97
C THR A 106 20.31 -8.34 23.57
N GLN A 107 19.79 -7.63 22.55
CA GLN A 107 20.32 -7.68 21.19
C GLN A 107 21.65 -6.94 21.09
N ILE A 108 21.82 -5.83 21.82
CA ILE A 108 23.09 -5.09 21.90
C ILE A 108 24.18 -5.99 22.49
N HIS A 109 23.90 -6.67 23.61
CA HIS A 109 24.86 -7.59 24.22
C HIS A 109 25.26 -8.73 23.28
N ILE A 110 24.31 -9.34 22.55
CA ILE A 110 24.61 -10.39 21.57
C ILE A 110 25.59 -9.91 20.49
N LEU A 111 25.41 -8.67 20.00
CA LEU A 111 26.28 -8.11 18.97
C LEU A 111 27.67 -7.75 19.54
N ALA A 112 27.71 -7.15 20.73
CA ALA A 112 28.94 -6.79 21.41
C ALA A 112 29.81 -8.01 21.73
N ASP A 113 29.20 -9.10 22.25
CA ASP A 113 29.90 -10.35 22.55
C ASP A 113 30.48 -11.04 21.31
N SER A 114 30.01 -10.67 20.11
CA SER A 114 30.42 -11.29 18.84
C SER A 114 31.43 -10.46 18.07
N ASP A 115 31.67 -9.21 18.46
CA ASP A 115 32.65 -8.32 17.83
C ASP A 115 34.04 -8.48 18.44
N GLU A 116 34.61 -9.69 18.34
CA GLU A 116 35.93 -10.00 18.93
C GLU A 116 37.09 -9.23 18.25
N GLN A 117 36.84 -8.63 17.08
CA GLN A 117 37.83 -7.90 16.29
C GLN A 117 37.68 -6.37 16.39
N ASP A 118 36.78 -5.87 17.24
CA ASP A 118 36.50 -4.44 17.45
C ASP A 118 36.23 -3.68 16.15
N VAL A 119 35.51 -4.31 15.20
CA VAL A 119 35.25 -3.72 13.87
C VAL A 119 34.02 -2.81 13.87
N VAL A 120 33.12 -2.92 14.85
CA VAL A 120 31.93 -2.08 14.95
C VAL A 120 32.30 -0.67 15.43
N GLN A 121 32.04 0.31 14.58
CA GLN A 121 32.36 1.72 14.85
C GLN A 121 31.20 2.49 15.49
N GLN A 122 29.96 2.08 15.19
CA GLN A 122 28.76 2.71 15.75
C GLN A 122 27.54 1.81 15.68
N VAL A 123 26.64 2.00 16.63
CA VAL A 123 25.30 1.40 16.67
C VAL A 123 24.28 2.52 16.87
N VAL A 124 23.37 2.70 15.91
CA VAL A 124 22.42 3.82 15.88
C VAL A 124 21.04 3.34 15.49
N GLU A 125 20.00 3.87 16.14
CA GLU A 125 18.61 3.62 15.77
C GLU A 125 18.12 4.73 14.83
N PHE A 126 17.68 4.37 13.63
CA PHE A 126 17.00 5.25 12.69
C PHE A 126 15.60 4.72 12.43
N TYR A 127 14.58 5.45 12.89
CA TYR A 127 13.19 5.01 12.91
C TYR A 127 12.48 5.01 11.55
N ALA A 128 13.14 4.49 10.51
CA ALA A 128 12.60 4.32 9.16
C ALA A 128 12.14 2.86 8.93
N ASP A 129 11.14 2.42 9.71
CA ASP A 129 10.59 1.05 9.65
C ASP A 129 9.30 0.92 8.82
N PHE A 130 9.15 1.81 7.84
CA PHE A 130 8.01 1.90 6.93
C PHE A 130 8.48 2.37 5.54
N VAL A 131 7.71 2.02 4.50
CA VAL A 131 8.00 2.40 3.12
C VAL A 131 7.14 3.62 2.75
N ALA A 132 7.79 4.75 2.50
CA ALA A 132 7.14 6.02 2.14
C ALA A 132 6.86 6.09 0.63
N ILE A 133 5.75 5.50 0.18
CA ILE A 133 5.37 5.40 -1.24
C ILE A 133 5.16 6.76 -1.86
N ASP A 134 4.35 7.60 -1.20
CA ASP A 134 3.98 8.94 -1.64
C ASP A 134 4.06 9.91 -0.45
N PRO A 135 4.03 11.24 -0.68
CA PRO A 135 4.21 12.24 0.39
C PRO A 135 3.31 12.09 1.62
N TYR A 136 2.13 11.49 1.45
CA TYR A 136 1.11 11.27 2.49
C TYR A 136 0.63 9.82 2.56
N HIS A 137 1.35 8.86 1.97
CA HIS A 137 0.96 7.45 1.97
C HIS A 137 2.17 6.55 2.24
N PHE A 138 2.04 5.66 3.21
CA PHE A 138 3.06 4.66 3.54
C PHE A 138 2.47 3.25 3.69
N THR A 139 3.36 2.27 3.63
CA THR A 139 3.03 0.86 3.86
C THR A 139 4.07 0.21 4.77
N LEU A 140 3.66 -0.81 5.52
CA LEU A 140 4.59 -1.66 6.29
C LEU A 140 5.09 -2.87 5.49
N ASN A 141 4.62 -3.04 4.26
CA ASN A 141 4.95 -4.12 3.32
C ASN A 141 4.92 -5.53 3.96
N MET A 142 3.85 -5.83 4.70
CA MET A 142 3.71 -7.09 5.43
C MET A 142 3.46 -8.27 4.49
N ALA A 143 4.30 -9.31 4.58
CA ALA A 143 4.20 -10.50 3.75
C ALA A 143 2.96 -11.36 4.08
N SER A 144 2.67 -11.58 5.38
CA SER A 144 1.54 -12.40 5.83
C SER A 144 0.32 -11.54 6.18
N ASN A 145 -0.14 -10.75 5.22
CA ASN A 145 -1.23 -9.79 5.47
C ASN A 145 -2.52 -10.48 5.91
N HIS A 146 -2.96 -11.55 5.24
CA HIS A 146 -4.13 -12.39 5.59
C HIS A 146 -4.40 -12.66 7.09
N ARG A 147 -3.36 -12.63 7.94
CA ARG A 147 -3.47 -12.84 9.39
C ARG A 147 -4.46 -11.90 10.09
N TYR A 148 -4.71 -10.69 9.58
CA TYR A 148 -5.70 -9.79 10.19
C TYR A 148 -7.14 -10.34 10.13
N MET A 149 -7.43 -11.25 9.21
CA MET A 149 -8.74 -11.90 9.05
C MET A 149 -8.86 -13.20 9.87
N ILE A 150 -7.77 -13.67 10.50
CA ILE A 150 -7.77 -14.88 11.30
C ILE A 150 -8.24 -14.53 12.72
N PRO A 151 -9.27 -15.20 13.26
CA PRO A 151 -9.68 -14.99 14.64
C PRO A 151 -8.56 -15.33 15.62
N ALA A 152 -8.39 -14.53 16.68
CA ALA A 152 -7.33 -14.71 17.67
C ALA A 152 -7.32 -16.12 18.30
N VAL A 153 -8.48 -16.77 18.42
CA VAL A 153 -8.61 -18.12 18.97
C VAL A 153 -8.02 -19.21 18.08
N VAL A 154 -7.81 -18.94 16.79
CA VAL A 154 -7.32 -19.94 15.81
C VAL A 154 -5.79 -20.01 15.81
N ASP A 155 -5.11 -18.86 15.87
CA ASP A 155 -3.64 -18.77 15.89
C ASP A 155 -3.19 -17.51 16.68
N PRO A 156 -3.22 -17.57 18.02
CA PRO A 156 -2.85 -16.44 18.86
C PRO A 156 -1.40 -15.92 18.64
N PRO A 157 -0.36 -16.78 18.54
CA PRO A 157 1.01 -16.33 18.32
C PRO A 157 1.19 -15.58 17.00
N SER A 158 0.65 -16.10 15.89
CA SER A 158 0.80 -15.42 14.59
C SER A 158 0.10 -14.07 14.55
N LEU A 159 -1.06 -13.95 15.21
CA LEU A 159 -1.77 -12.67 15.35
C LEU A 159 -0.98 -11.69 16.22
N GLN A 160 -0.36 -12.17 17.31
CA GLN A 160 0.53 -11.35 18.13
C GLN A 160 1.67 -10.79 17.30
N HIS A 161 2.41 -11.64 16.57
CA HIS A 161 3.50 -11.19 15.71
C HIS A 161 3.06 -10.20 14.63
N PHE A 162 1.86 -10.39 14.07
CA PHE A 162 1.28 -9.42 13.14
C PHE A 162 1.03 -8.06 13.83
N CYS A 163 0.43 -8.05 15.02
CA CYS A 163 0.19 -6.83 15.77
C CYS A 163 1.51 -6.13 16.15
N ASP A 164 2.50 -6.87 16.62
CA ASP A 164 3.80 -6.34 17.02
C ASP A 164 4.48 -5.63 15.85
N ARG A 165 4.50 -6.25 14.66
CA ARG A 165 5.04 -5.61 13.45
C ARG A 165 4.31 -4.31 13.09
N VAL A 166 3.00 -4.25 13.30
CA VAL A 166 2.22 -3.03 13.07
C VAL A 166 2.56 -1.95 14.10
N VAL A 167 2.63 -2.33 15.38
CA VAL A 167 2.99 -1.42 16.48
C VAL A 167 4.39 -0.85 16.26
N ASP A 168 5.36 -1.68 15.90
CA ASP A 168 6.72 -1.29 15.53
C ASP A 168 6.72 -0.22 14.42
N GLY A 169 5.98 -0.47 13.33
CA GLY A 169 5.92 0.44 12.19
C GLY A 169 5.25 1.78 12.52
N ILE A 170 4.17 1.75 13.29
CA ILE A 170 3.49 2.96 13.78
C ILE A 170 4.41 3.75 14.73
N ALA A 171 5.09 3.06 15.65
CA ALA A 171 6.05 3.69 16.56
C ALA A 171 7.19 4.37 15.80
N ALA A 172 7.78 3.67 14.82
CA ALA A 172 8.83 4.21 13.98
C ALA A 172 8.38 5.48 13.24
N LEU A 173 7.17 5.46 12.66
CA LEU A 173 6.59 6.65 12.02
C LEU A 173 6.51 7.85 12.97
N PHE A 174 5.98 7.67 14.17
CA PHE A 174 5.81 8.77 15.12
C PHE A 174 7.14 9.28 15.69
N LEU A 175 8.13 8.39 15.89
CA LEU A 175 9.49 8.79 16.24
C LEU A 175 10.15 9.58 15.10
N ALA A 176 10.01 9.13 13.86
CA ALA A 176 10.50 9.79 12.66
C ALA A 176 9.90 11.19 12.47
N LEU A 177 8.60 11.33 12.75
CA LEU A 177 7.89 12.61 12.72
C LEU A 177 8.12 13.46 13.98
N LYS A 178 8.80 12.93 15.01
CA LYS A 178 9.01 13.56 16.32
C LYS A 178 7.71 14.01 16.98
N GLN A 179 6.72 13.12 16.97
CA GLN A 179 5.37 13.38 17.43
C GLN A 179 4.85 12.26 18.33
N ARG A 180 3.88 12.60 19.19
CA ARG A 180 3.19 11.64 20.05
C ARG A 180 1.66 11.81 19.94
N PRO A 181 0.92 10.79 19.48
CA PRO A 181 -0.47 10.95 19.11
C PRO A 181 -1.45 10.72 20.26
N VAL A 182 -2.62 11.33 20.15
CA VAL A 182 -3.85 10.80 20.75
C VAL A 182 -4.33 9.64 19.88
N ILE A 183 -4.67 8.51 20.49
CA ILE A 183 -4.98 7.27 19.74
C ILE A 183 -6.47 6.95 19.84
N ARG A 184 -7.09 6.74 18.69
CA ARG A 184 -8.46 6.23 18.53
C ARG A 184 -8.46 4.97 17.68
N TYR A 185 -9.45 4.12 17.85
CA TYR A 185 -9.56 2.87 17.10
C TYR A 185 -11.01 2.51 16.78
N GLN A 186 -11.23 1.77 15.70
CA GLN A 186 -12.55 1.23 15.36
C GLN A 186 -13.00 0.18 16.38
N ARG A 187 -14.08 0.45 17.12
CA ARG A 187 -14.56 -0.38 18.22
C ARG A 187 -14.94 -1.81 17.80
N THR A 188 -15.49 -2.00 16.60
CA THR A 188 -15.89 -3.35 16.15
C THR A 188 -14.71 -4.24 15.73
N SER A 189 -13.50 -3.71 15.68
CA SER A 189 -12.30 -4.46 15.32
C SER A 189 -11.45 -4.76 16.55
N ASP A 190 -11.42 -6.04 16.94
CA ASP A 190 -10.55 -6.51 18.02
C ASP A 190 -9.07 -6.28 17.73
N ILE A 191 -8.65 -6.44 16.47
CA ILE A 191 -7.27 -6.23 16.06
C ILE A 191 -6.89 -4.75 16.09
N ALA A 192 -7.79 -3.85 15.64
CA ALA A 192 -7.56 -2.42 15.72
C ALA A 192 -7.45 -1.94 17.18
N ARG A 193 -8.35 -2.43 18.05
CA ARG A 193 -8.29 -2.19 19.50
C ARG A 193 -6.95 -2.63 20.09
N ARG A 194 -6.53 -3.86 19.77
CA ARG A 194 -5.28 -4.44 20.28
C ARG A 194 -4.05 -3.65 19.83
N ILE A 195 -3.96 -3.33 18.54
CA ILE A 195 -2.88 -2.49 18.00
C ILE A 195 -2.87 -1.14 18.71
N ALA A 196 -4.02 -0.47 18.82
CA ALA A 196 -4.11 0.83 19.47
C ALA A 196 -3.69 0.80 20.96
N GLN A 197 -4.08 -0.25 21.68
CA GLN A 197 -3.68 -0.46 23.09
C GLN A 197 -2.18 -0.71 23.23
N GLU A 198 -1.59 -1.60 22.41
CA GLU A 198 -0.16 -1.90 22.47
C GLU A 198 0.69 -0.71 21.97
N THR A 199 0.25 0.03 20.95
CA THR A 199 0.88 1.30 20.55
C THR A 199 0.86 2.30 21.70
N SER A 200 -0.28 2.46 22.39
CA SER A 200 -0.36 3.32 23.56
C SER A 200 0.57 2.85 24.67
N LYS A 201 0.64 1.55 24.95
CA LYS A 201 1.52 0.99 25.97
C LYS A 201 2.99 1.23 25.64
N LEU A 202 3.41 0.99 24.41
CA LEU A 202 4.77 1.24 23.95
C LEU A 202 5.13 2.72 24.11
N MET A 203 4.32 3.63 23.57
CA MET A 203 4.61 5.07 23.57
C MET A 203 4.44 5.74 24.93
N TYR A 204 3.53 5.24 25.79
CA TYR A 204 3.17 5.90 27.05
C TYR A 204 3.69 5.26 28.32
N GLN A 205 4.08 3.98 28.27
CA GLN A 205 4.48 3.25 29.47
C GLN A 205 5.89 2.67 29.34
N GLN A 206 6.23 2.09 28.19
CA GLN A 206 7.51 1.40 28.00
C GLN A 206 8.62 2.37 27.56
N GLU A 207 8.39 3.09 26.46
CA GLU A 207 9.41 3.92 25.80
C GLU A 207 9.10 5.42 25.93
N SER A 208 8.45 5.80 27.02
CA SER A 208 7.90 7.16 27.19
C SER A 208 8.92 8.29 27.01
N GLY A 209 10.20 8.04 27.31
CA GLY A 209 11.30 8.98 27.12
C GLY A 209 11.67 9.22 25.65
N LEU A 210 11.59 8.20 24.78
CA LEU A 210 11.81 8.36 23.34
C LEU A 210 10.72 9.24 22.68
N PHE A 211 9.53 9.28 23.29
CA PHE A 211 8.39 10.08 22.84
C PHE A 211 8.20 11.39 23.63
N ASP A 212 9.20 11.83 24.40
CA ASP A 212 9.16 13.11 25.13
C ASP A 212 9.59 14.28 24.22
N PHE A 213 8.75 14.57 23.23
CA PHE A 213 8.95 15.69 22.31
C PHE A 213 8.40 16.99 22.87
N ARG A 214 8.80 18.11 22.25
CA ARG A 214 8.20 19.43 22.56
C ARG A 214 6.68 19.35 22.44
N ARG A 215 5.98 19.69 23.53
CA ARG A 215 4.52 19.67 23.57
C ARG A 215 3.96 20.61 22.50
N MET A 216 3.15 20.04 21.61
CA MET A 216 2.35 20.81 20.66
C MET A 216 1.08 21.31 21.34
N GLU A 217 0.53 22.44 20.88
CA GLU A 217 -0.77 22.93 21.35
C GLU A 217 -1.89 21.92 21.08
N VAL A 218 -1.80 21.21 19.96
CA VAL A 218 -2.73 20.14 19.59
C VAL A 218 -1.94 18.90 19.19
N SER A 219 -2.13 17.81 19.93
CA SER A 219 -1.54 16.51 19.58
C SER A 219 -2.11 15.97 18.26
N PRO A 220 -1.30 15.26 17.45
CA PRO A 220 -1.80 14.59 16.26
C PRO A 220 -2.73 13.44 16.65
N LEU A 221 -3.61 13.06 15.73
CA LEU A 221 -4.52 11.94 15.91
C LEU A 221 -4.00 10.72 15.17
N LEU A 222 -3.84 9.58 15.86
CA LEU A 222 -3.75 8.27 15.24
C LEU A 222 -5.13 7.61 15.26
N LEU A 223 -5.66 7.27 14.09
CA LEU A 223 -6.88 6.49 13.95
C LEU A 223 -6.56 5.12 13.34
N VAL A 224 -6.77 4.04 14.12
CA VAL A 224 -6.58 2.65 13.67
C VAL A 224 -7.93 2.07 13.24
N ILE A 225 -8.07 1.73 11.96
CA ILE A 225 -9.30 1.13 11.40
C ILE A 225 -8.99 -0.20 10.71
N ASP A 226 -10.03 -0.96 10.40
CA ASP A 226 -9.93 -2.30 9.84
C ASP A 226 -10.44 -2.34 8.41
N ARG A 227 -9.70 -2.98 7.50
CA ARG A 227 -10.10 -3.14 6.10
C ARG A 227 -11.46 -3.82 5.95
N ARG A 228 -11.86 -4.66 6.91
CA ARG A 228 -13.18 -5.33 6.93
C ARG A 228 -14.35 -4.35 7.04
N ASP A 229 -14.13 -3.10 7.45
CA ASP A 229 -15.20 -2.10 7.50
C ASP A 229 -15.65 -1.64 6.10
N ASP A 230 -14.71 -1.66 5.15
CA ASP A 230 -14.96 -1.39 3.75
C ASP A 230 -14.22 -2.41 2.87
N PRO A 231 -14.83 -3.59 2.66
CA PRO A 231 -14.29 -4.59 1.74
C PRO A 231 -14.60 -4.26 0.26
N LEU A 232 -15.33 -3.17 -0.02
CA LEU A 232 -15.80 -2.80 -1.36
C LEU A 232 -14.67 -2.18 -2.16
N THR A 233 -14.03 -1.15 -1.62
CA THR A 233 -12.94 -0.40 -2.26
C THR A 233 -11.85 -1.28 -2.89
N PRO A 234 -11.28 -2.31 -2.21
CA PRO A 234 -10.25 -3.16 -2.83
C PRO A 234 -10.79 -4.11 -3.92
N LEU A 235 -12.10 -4.26 -4.09
CA LEU A 235 -12.72 -5.14 -5.09
C LEU A 235 -13.10 -4.43 -6.39
N LEU A 236 -13.07 -3.09 -6.44
CA LEU A 236 -13.52 -2.33 -7.61
C LEU A 236 -12.40 -2.14 -8.64
N ASN A 237 -12.77 -2.16 -9.93
CA ASN A 237 -11.85 -1.74 -10.99
C ASN A 237 -11.52 -0.26 -10.83
N GLN A 238 -10.27 0.08 -11.12
CA GLN A 238 -9.72 1.42 -10.91
C GLN A 238 -9.42 2.06 -12.26
N TRP A 239 -9.77 3.35 -12.39
CA TRP A 239 -9.66 4.10 -13.64
C TRP A 239 -8.81 5.36 -13.53
N THR A 240 -8.14 5.57 -12.41
CA THR A 240 -7.15 6.64 -12.24
C THR A 240 -5.75 6.06 -12.39
N TYR A 241 -4.83 6.81 -13.00
CA TYR A 241 -3.60 6.23 -13.55
C TYR A 241 -2.81 5.32 -12.60
N GLN A 242 -2.40 5.80 -11.42
CA GLN A 242 -1.65 4.98 -10.44
C GLN A 242 -2.45 3.75 -9.97
N ALA A 243 -3.72 3.94 -9.64
CA ALA A 243 -4.58 2.88 -9.14
C ALA A 243 -4.85 1.80 -10.20
N MET A 244 -5.04 2.21 -11.46
CA MET A 244 -5.24 1.31 -12.59
C MET A 244 -3.99 0.49 -12.92
N VAL A 245 -2.81 1.13 -12.90
CA VAL A 245 -1.54 0.40 -13.05
C VAL A 245 -1.38 -0.66 -11.96
N HIS A 246 -1.66 -0.31 -10.70
CA HIS A 246 -1.57 -1.28 -9.60
C HIS A 246 -2.61 -2.41 -9.69
N GLU A 247 -3.82 -2.10 -10.15
CA GLU A 247 -4.90 -3.07 -10.30
C GLU A 247 -4.63 -4.08 -11.42
N LEU A 248 -4.10 -3.62 -12.57
CA LEU A 248 -3.92 -4.45 -13.76
C LEU A 248 -2.53 -5.07 -13.88
N LEU A 249 -1.48 -4.30 -13.54
CA LEU A 249 -0.08 -4.69 -13.74
C LEU A 249 0.64 -4.96 -12.40
N GLY A 250 0.20 -4.32 -11.33
CA GLY A 250 0.84 -4.38 -10.02
C GLY A 250 1.97 -3.38 -9.89
N ILE A 251 2.06 -2.76 -8.72
CA ILE A 251 3.16 -1.88 -8.32
C ILE A 251 3.74 -2.45 -7.04
N GLN A 252 5.04 -2.72 -7.02
CA GLN A 252 5.79 -3.15 -5.85
C GLN A 252 7.02 -2.25 -5.72
N ASP A 253 7.14 -1.53 -4.61
CA ASP A 253 8.26 -0.61 -4.33
C ASP A 253 8.54 0.35 -5.48
N ASN A 254 7.47 0.99 -6.00
CA ASN A 254 7.48 1.88 -7.16
C ASN A 254 7.94 1.23 -8.47
N LYS A 255 7.94 -0.10 -8.57
CA LYS A 255 8.27 -0.85 -9.79
C LYS A 255 7.09 -1.64 -10.34
N VAL A 256 7.04 -1.74 -11.66
CA VAL A 256 6.11 -2.58 -12.43
C VAL A 256 6.91 -3.59 -13.23
N ASP A 257 6.61 -4.88 -13.06
CA ASP A 257 7.26 -5.96 -13.80
C ASP A 257 6.47 -6.27 -15.09
N LEU A 258 7.09 -6.01 -16.24
CA LEU A 258 6.52 -6.23 -17.56
C LEU A 258 6.91 -7.61 -18.17
N LYS A 259 7.73 -8.43 -17.48
CA LYS A 259 8.17 -9.76 -17.97
C LYS A 259 7.01 -10.67 -18.33
N SER A 260 5.91 -10.58 -17.58
CA SER A 260 4.72 -11.43 -17.76
C SER A 260 3.90 -11.11 -19.03
N ILE A 261 4.21 -10.02 -19.73
CA ILE A 261 3.35 -9.42 -20.76
C ILE A 261 3.88 -9.64 -22.20
N GLY A 262 5.07 -10.23 -22.34
CA GLY A 262 5.45 -10.97 -23.56
C GLY A 262 5.99 -10.16 -24.75
N LYS A 263 6.28 -8.86 -24.62
CA LYS A 263 6.94 -8.06 -25.68
C LYS A 263 7.89 -7.00 -25.15
N SER A 264 8.95 -7.41 -24.46
CA SER A 264 9.95 -6.47 -23.98
C SER A 264 11.34 -7.03 -24.27
N SER A 265 12.21 -6.22 -24.87
CA SER A 265 13.65 -6.51 -24.89
C SER A 265 14.14 -6.71 -23.45
N LYS A 266 15.30 -7.35 -23.25
CA LYS A 266 15.88 -7.55 -21.90
C LYS A 266 15.94 -6.25 -21.07
N ASP A 267 16.01 -5.09 -21.72
CA ASP A 267 16.10 -3.75 -21.13
C ASP A 267 14.74 -3.14 -20.69
N GLN A 268 13.60 -3.76 -20.99
CA GLN A 268 12.24 -3.22 -20.70
C GLN A 268 11.44 -4.08 -19.71
N GLN A 269 12.11 -4.95 -18.98
CA GLN A 269 11.45 -5.91 -18.09
C GLN A 269 10.85 -5.27 -16.83
N GLU A 270 11.39 -4.13 -16.39
CA GLU A 270 10.93 -3.42 -15.20
C GLU A 270 10.84 -1.92 -15.45
N VAL A 271 9.79 -1.30 -14.91
CA VAL A 271 9.51 0.13 -15.06
C VAL A 271 9.39 0.77 -13.68
N VAL A 272 10.08 1.89 -13.46
CA VAL A 272 10.00 2.67 -12.22
C VAL A 272 8.99 3.81 -12.36
N LEU A 273 8.04 3.88 -11.42
CA LEU A 273 7.01 4.90 -11.26
C LEU A 273 7.19 5.63 -9.94
N SER A 274 7.95 6.74 -9.96
CA SER A 274 8.20 7.58 -8.79
C SER A 274 7.78 9.02 -9.09
N SER A 275 6.89 9.58 -8.27
CA SER A 275 6.43 10.96 -8.39
C SER A 275 7.53 12.00 -8.10
N GLU A 276 8.67 11.57 -7.56
CA GLU A 276 9.82 12.44 -7.29
C GLU A 276 10.83 12.49 -8.44
N GLN A 277 10.93 11.43 -9.23
CA GLN A 277 11.86 11.34 -10.35
C GLN A 277 11.18 11.55 -11.71
N ASP A 278 9.84 11.55 -11.74
CA ASP A 278 9.05 11.62 -12.96
C ASP A 278 7.95 12.69 -12.88
N SER A 279 8.18 13.81 -13.55
CA SER A 279 7.24 14.92 -13.61
C SER A 279 5.96 14.60 -14.37
N PHE A 280 6.02 13.74 -15.40
CA PHE A 280 4.83 13.33 -16.14
C PHE A 280 3.95 12.47 -15.23
N TYR A 281 4.54 11.47 -14.56
CA TYR A 281 3.81 10.63 -13.62
C TYR A 281 3.21 11.46 -12.48
N LYS A 282 3.98 12.35 -11.86
CA LYS A 282 3.49 13.24 -10.78
C LYS A 282 2.28 14.07 -11.18
N ALA A 283 2.29 14.61 -12.40
CA ALA A 283 1.19 15.43 -12.92
C ALA A 283 -0.05 14.60 -13.27
N ASN A 284 0.10 13.31 -13.56
CA ASN A 284 -0.94 12.48 -14.15
C ASN A 284 -1.41 11.32 -13.26
N MET A 285 -0.75 11.04 -12.14
CA MET A 285 -1.00 9.85 -11.31
C MET A 285 -2.45 9.71 -10.83
N TYR A 286 -3.17 10.83 -10.70
CA TYR A 286 -4.56 10.87 -10.25
C TYR A 286 -5.59 11.17 -11.36
N GLU A 287 -5.12 11.37 -12.59
CA GLU A 287 -5.98 11.62 -13.75
C GLU A 287 -6.69 10.33 -14.17
N ASN A 288 -7.86 10.49 -14.79
CA ASN A 288 -8.64 9.35 -15.25
C ASN A 288 -8.05 8.75 -16.55
N PHE A 289 -8.51 7.54 -16.90
CA PHE A 289 -7.99 6.80 -18.04
C PHE A 289 -8.25 7.47 -19.42
N GLY A 290 -9.29 8.30 -19.54
CA GLY A 290 -9.50 9.10 -20.76
C GLY A 290 -8.50 10.24 -20.87
N ASP A 291 -8.32 10.99 -19.78
CA ASP A 291 -7.43 12.13 -19.69
C ASP A 291 -5.96 11.72 -19.84
N ILE A 292 -5.56 10.57 -19.29
CA ILE A 292 -4.19 10.05 -19.47
C ILE A 292 -3.90 9.71 -20.94
N GLY A 293 -4.88 9.18 -21.67
CA GLY A 293 -4.74 8.90 -23.11
C GLY A 293 -4.48 10.18 -23.90
N MET A 294 -5.21 11.26 -23.60
CA MET A 294 -4.99 12.57 -24.21
C MET A 294 -3.65 13.19 -23.81
N ASN A 295 -3.25 13.06 -22.54
CA ASN A 295 -1.99 13.62 -22.05
C ASN A 295 -0.76 12.89 -22.62
N ILE A 296 -0.84 11.57 -22.81
CA ILE A 296 0.21 10.80 -23.52
C ILE A 296 0.23 11.18 -24.99
N LYS A 297 -0.93 11.37 -25.62
CA LYS A 297 -0.99 11.81 -27.01
C LYS A 297 -0.28 13.14 -27.20
N LYS A 298 -0.54 14.11 -26.33
CA LYS A 298 0.18 15.39 -26.29
C LYS A 298 1.69 15.20 -26.10
N LEU A 299 2.10 14.33 -25.17
CA LEU A 299 3.50 14.02 -24.93
C LEU A 299 4.19 13.45 -26.20
N VAL A 300 3.49 12.60 -26.94
CA VAL A 300 3.97 12.05 -28.22
C VAL A 300 4.00 13.13 -29.30
N ASP A 301 3.00 14.01 -29.38
CA ASP A 301 2.95 15.11 -30.38
C ASP A 301 4.07 16.13 -30.16
N ASP A 302 4.31 16.53 -28.90
CA ASP A 302 5.43 17.39 -28.53
C ASP A 302 6.77 16.73 -28.93
N PHE A 303 6.87 15.40 -28.78
CA PHE A 303 8.03 14.65 -29.25
C PHE A 303 8.11 14.59 -30.78
N GLN A 304 7.01 14.42 -31.51
CA GLN A 304 7.02 14.41 -32.98
C GLN A 304 7.58 15.72 -33.56
N GLN A 305 7.22 16.84 -32.94
CA GLN A 305 7.73 18.16 -33.31
C GLN A 305 9.25 18.25 -33.12
N ILE A 306 9.76 17.76 -31.98
CA ILE A 306 11.21 17.72 -31.70
C ILE A 306 11.92 16.79 -32.69
N ALA A 307 11.35 15.62 -32.96
CA ALA A 307 11.89 14.63 -33.88
C ALA A 307 11.77 15.02 -35.37
N LYS A 308 11.10 16.15 -35.67
CA LYS A 308 10.80 16.61 -37.04
C LYS A 308 10.15 15.52 -37.91
N SER A 309 9.28 14.71 -37.29
CA SER A 309 8.57 13.63 -37.97
C SER A 309 7.17 14.08 -38.35
N ASN A 310 6.75 13.78 -39.59
CA ASN A 310 5.42 14.13 -40.12
C ASN A 310 4.45 12.94 -40.11
N GLN A 311 4.68 11.94 -39.26
CA GLN A 311 3.80 10.77 -39.17
C GLN A 311 2.45 11.16 -38.55
N ASN A 312 1.34 10.73 -39.15
CA ASN A 312 0.02 10.91 -38.56
C ASN A 312 -0.22 9.84 -37.49
N ILE A 313 -0.04 10.20 -36.22
CA ILE A 313 -0.34 9.34 -35.07
C ILE A 313 -1.73 9.68 -34.56
N GLN A 314 -2.63 8.71 -34.42
CA GLN A 314 -3.97 8.95 -33.85
C GLN A 314 -4.33 7.97 -32.73
N THR A 315 -3.84 6.74 -32.81
CA THR A 315 -4.18 5.66 -31.86
C THR A 315 -3.06 5.38 -30.87
N ILE A 316 -3.38 4.64 -29.80
CA ILE A 316 -2.38 4.18 -28.80
C ILE A 316 -1.39 3.21 -29.45
N GLU A 317 -1.87 2.37 -30.37
CA GLU A 317 -1.03 1.46 -31.15
C GLU A 317 -0.05 2.21 -32.05
N ASP A 318 -0.48 3.33 -32.65
CA ASP A 318 0.40 4.18 -33.46
C ASP A 318 1.49 4.83 -32.60
N MET A 319 1.13 5.28 -31.38
CA MET A 319 2.08 5.83 -30.42
C MET A 319 3.15 4.80 -30.04
N ALA A 320 2.74 3.56 -29.75
CA ALA A 320 3.66 2.47 -29.42
C ALA A 320 4.61 2.16 -30.59
N LYS A 321 4.08 1.98 -31.81
CA LYS A 321 4.88 1.73 -33.02
C LYS A 321 5.87 2.86 -33.30
N PHE A 322 5.42 4.10 -33.10
CA PHE A 322 6.26 5.26 -33.30
C PHE A 322 7.45 5.26 -32.32
N VAL A 323 7.21 5.05 -31.02
CA VAL A 323 8.31 4.93 -30.04
C VAL A 323 9.26 3.78 -30.38
N ASP A 324 8.71 2.66 -30.85
CA ASP A 324 9.52 1.50 -31.22
C ASP A 324 10.47 1.77 -32.39
N ASN A 325 10.02 2.56 -33.38
CA ASN A 325 10.77 2.91 -34.58
C ASN A 325 11.92 3.91 -34.36
N TYR A 326 12.04 4.52 -33.17
CA TYR A 326 13.10 5.49 -32.85
C TYR A 326 13.93 5.09 -31.61
N PRO A 327 14.80 4.06 -31.69
CA PRO A 327 15.55 3.51 -30.55
C PRO A 327 16.57 4.47 -29.93
N GLU A 328 17.22 5.33 -30.73
CA GLU A 328 18.19 6.32 -30.24
C GLU A 328 17.56 7.29 -29.24
N TYR A 329 16.27 7.57 -29.39
CA TYR A 329 15.53 8.45 -28.51
C TYR A 329 15.02 7.77 -27.24
N ARG A 330 14.95 6.42 -27.17
CA ARG A 330 14.72 5.71 -25.90
C ARG A 330 15.78 6.04 -24.87
N LYS A 331 17.03 6.26 -25.32
CA LYS A 331 18.16 6.65 -24.47
C LYS A 331 18.07 8.11 -23.99
N MET A 332 17.39 8.98 -24.76
CA MET A 332 17.26 10.41 -24.47
C MET A 332 16.00 10.74 -23.65
N HIS A 333 14.87 10.06 -23.89
CA HIS A 333 13.55 10.36 -23.32
C HIS A 333 12.82 9.09 -22.83
N GLY A 334 13.44 8.36 -21.90
CA GLY A 334 12.90 7.09 -21.36
C GLY A 334 11.49 7.18 -20.78
N ASN A 335 11.06 8.37 -20.31
CA ASN A 335 9.72 8.57 -19.74
C ASN A 335 8.59 8.42 -20.78
N VAL A 336 8.78 8.87 -22.02
CA VAL A 336 7.73 8.75 -23.06
C VAL A 336 7.47 7.29 -23.37
N SER A 337 8.54 6.54 -23.62
CA SER A 337 8.45 5.10 -23.91
C SER A 337 7.77 4.34 -22.78
N LYS A 338 8.19 4.60 -21.54
CA LYS A 338 7.59 4.04 -20.33
C LYS A 338 6.07 4.22 -20.27
N HIS A 339 5.56 5.45 -20.38
CA HIS A 339 4.14 5.71 -20.19
C HIS A 339 3.29 5.21 -21.36
N VAL A 340 3.80 5.31 -22.59
CA VAL A 340 3.17 4.72 -23.78
C VAL A 340 3.03 3.21 -23.62
N THR A 341 4.08 2.50 -23.19
CA THR A 341 4.02 1.06 -22.94
C THR A 341 2.97 0.71 -21.88
N LEU A 342 2.98 1.38 -20.73
CA LEU A 342 2.01 1.11 -19.66
C LEU A 342 0.56 1.30 -20.11
N VAL A 343 0.25 2.40 -20.80
CA VAL A 343 -1.12 2.66 -21.27
C VAL A 343 -1.54 1.71 -22.39
N THR A 344 -0.62 1.32 -23.27
CA THR A 344 -0.89 0.31 -24.30
C THR A 344 -1.27 -1.03 -23.66
N GLU A 345 -0.50 -1.51 -22.68
CA GLU A 345 -0.79 -2.79 -22.03
C GLU A 345 -2.08 -2.74 -21.19
N MET A 346 -2.34 -1.64 -20.48
CA MET A 346 -3.61 -1.47 -19.77
C MET A 346 -4.81 -1.47 -20.73
N SER A 347 -4.71 -0.79 -21.89
CA SER A 347 -5.78 -0.76 -22.90
C SER A 347 -6.09 -2.16 -23.41
N LYS A 348 -5.07 -2.94 -23.73
CA LYS A 348 -5.20 -4.34 -24.15
C LYS A 348 -5.91 -5.19 -23.09
N ILE A 349 -5.50 -5.09 -21.81
CA ILE A 349 -6.13 -5.84 -20.71
C ILE A 349 -7.61 -5.44 -20.55
N VAL A 350 -7.94 -4.15 -20.66
CA VAL A 350 -9.31 -3.65 -20.59
C VAL A 350 -10.19 -4.27 -21.67
N GLU A 351 -9.69 -4.35 -22.91
CA GLU A 351 -10.41 -4.92 -24.04
C GLU A 351 -10.57 -6.44 -23.95
N GLU A 352 -9.50 -7.15 -23.57
CA GLU A 352 -9.45 -8.61 -23.46
C GLU A 352 -10.41 -9.10 -22.36
N ARG A 353 -10.41 -8.45 -21.19
CA ARG A 353 -11.26 -8.82 -20.04
C ARG A 353 -12.62 -8.13 -20.01
N LYS A 354 -12.94 -7.30 -21.03
CA LYS A 354 -14.18 -6.52 -21.10
C LYS A 354 -14.44 -5.68 -19.85
N LEU A 355 -13.39 -5.05 -19.32
CA LEU A 355 -13.43 -4.38 -18.00
C LEU A 355 -14.37 -3.18 -17.95
N MET A 356 -14.64 -2.53 -19.08
CA MET A 356 -15.65 -1.44 -19.14
C MET A 356 -17.03 -1.95 -18.71
N LEU A 357 -17.45 -3.11 -19.22
CA LEU A 357 -18.74 -3.71 -18.91
C LEU A 357 -18.80 -4.22 -17.47
N VAL A 358 -17.73 -4.87 -17.02
CA VAL A 358 -17.58 -5.34 -15.63
C VAL A 358 -17.68 -4.14 -14.69
N SER A 359 -16.88 -3.10 -14.92
CA SER A 359 -16.79 -1.94 -14.05
C SER A 359 -18.10 -1.15 -13.99
N GLN A 360 -18.84 -1.03 -15.10
CA GLN A 360 -20.18 -0.43 -15.05
C GLN A 360 -21.09 -1.17 -14.04
N THR A 361 -21.11 -2.50 -14.10
CA THR A 361 -21.90 -3.30 -13.15
C THR A 361 -21.37 -3.17 -11.72
N GLU A 362 -20.05 -3.09 -11.53
CA GLU A 362 -19.45 -2.86 -10.21
C GLU A 362 -19.90 -1.51 -9.61
N GLN A 363 -19.92 -0.44 -10.40
CA GLN A 363 -20.36 0.89 -9.95
C GLN A 363 -21.85 0.92 -9.64
N GLU A 364 -22.69 0.24 -10.42
CA GLU A 364 -24.10 0.05 -10.12
C GLU A 364 -24.29 -0.68 -8.78
N LEU A 365 -23.55 -1.77 -8.54
CA LEU A 365 -23.59 -2.51 -7.26
C LEU A 365 -23.09 -1.68 -6.08
N ALA A 366 -22.09 -0.82 -6.30
CA ALA A 366 -21.51 0.04 -5.29
C ALA A 366 -22.40 1.23 -4.91
N CYS A 367 -23.09 1.84 -5.88
CA CYS A 367 -23.75 3.14 -5.69
C CYS A 367 -25.27 3.12 -5.87
N ASN A 368 -25.79 2.56 -6.97
CA ASN A 368 -27.10 2.97 -7.51
C ASN A 368 -28.00 1.82 -8.03
N GLY A 369 -27.66 0.56 -7.77
CA GLY A 369 -28.38 -0.60 -8.31
C GLY A 369 -29.67 -0.92 -7.56
N GLY A 370 -30.77 -1.14 -8.28
CA GLY A 370 -31.92 -1.88 -7.77
C GLY A 370 -31.64 -3.39 -7.80
N GLN A 371 -32.01 -4.13 -6.75
CA GLN A 371 -31.63 -5.53 -6.56
C GLN A 371 -31.92 -6.44 -7.76
N VAL A 372 -33.10 -6.29 -8.40
CA VAL A 372 -33.52 -7.13 -9.52
C VAL A 372 -32.62 -6.90 -10.74
N ALA A 373 -32.43 -5.64 -11.14
CA ALA A 373 -31.56 -5.28 -12.27
C ALA A 373 -30.10 -5.69 -12.00
N ALA A 374 -29.63 -5.48 -10.77
CA ALA A 374 -28.29 -5.90 -10.33
C ALA A 374 -28.09 -7.42 -10.44
N PHE A 375 -29.11 -8.21 -10.03
CA PHE A 375 -29.06 -9.67 -10.12
C PHE A 375 -28.98 -10.14 -11.58
N GLU A 376 -29.80 -9.55 -12.46
CA GLU A 376 -29.80 -9.86 -13.90
C GLU A 376 -28.45 -9.49 -14.54
N ALA A 377 -27.93 -8.30 -14.26
CA ALA A 377 -26.64 -7.83 -14.78
C ALA A 377 -25.49 -8.77 -14.38
N VAL A 378 -25.37 -9.11 -13.10
CA VAL A 378 -24.36 -10.05 -12.61
C VAL A 378 -24.56 -11.43 -13.24
N THR A 379 -25.80 -11.92 -13.32
CA THR A 379 -26.12 -13.22 -13.91
C THR A 379 -25.72 -13.30 -15.38
N ASN A 380 -25.90 -12.22 -16.15
CA ASN A 380 -25.50 -12.11 -17.54
C ASN A 380 -23.98 -12.13 -17.70
N LEU A 381 -23.25 -11.41 -16.85
CA LEU A 381 -21.78 -11.43 -16.87
C LEU A 381 -21.18 -12.78 -16.46
N LEU A 382 -21.81 -13.49 -15.51
CA LEU A 382 -21.43 -14.86 -15.16
C LEU A 382 -21.65 -15.85 -16.32
N ASN A 383 -22.54 -15.54 -17.26
CA ASN A 383 -22.75 -16.36 -18.46
C ASN A 383 -21.79 -16.04 -19.60
N ASN A 384 -21.18 -14.87 -19.60
CA ASN A 384 -20.27 -14.44 -20.66
C ASN A 384 -18.91 -15.13 -20.48
N GLU A 385 -18.49 -15.89 -21.49
CA GLU A 385 -17.26 -16.68 -21.46
C GLU A 385 -15.99 -15.83 -21.48
N ASN A 386 -16.07 -14.61 -22.03
CA ASN A 386 -14.95 -13.67 -22.11
C ASN A 386 -14.63 -12.99 -20.77
N ILE A 387 -15.49 -13.12 -19.76
CA ILE A 387 -15.23 -12.55 -18.43
C ILE A 387 -14.31 -13.49 -17.65
N SER A 388 -13.29 -12.94 -17.01
CA SER A 388 -12.34 -13.77 -16.25
C SER A 388 -12.94 -14.28 -14.92
N ASP A 389 -12.40 -15.37 -14.38
CA ASP A 389 -12.83 -15.93 -13.10
C ASP A 389 -12.67 -14.95 -11.92
N ILE A 390 -11.63 -14.11 -11.94
CA ILE A 390 -11.42 -13.08 -10.91
C ILE A 390 -12.51 -12.00 -10.99
N ASP A 391 -12.91 -11.59 -12.19
CA ASP A 391 -13.98 -10.59 -12.38
C ASP A 391 -15.34 -11.16 -11.94
N ARG A 392 -15.61 -12.43 -12.26
CA ARG A 392 -16.83 -13.13 -11.82
C ARG A 392 -16.96 -13.19 -10.30
N VAL A 393 -15.91 -13.58 -9.58
CA VAL A 393 -15.98 -13.66 -8.11
C VAL A 393 -16.15 -12.29 -7.48
N ARG A 394 -15.49 -11.25 -8.02
CA ARG A 394 -15.63 -9.86 -7.56
C ARG A 394 -17.07 -9.38 -7.69
N LEU A 395 -17.70 -9.54 -8.85
CA LEU A 395 -19.11 -9.18 -9.05
C LEU A 395 -20.04 -9.86 -8.05
N VAL A 396 -19.85 -11.17 -7.79
CA VAL A 396 -20.66 -11.90 -6.81
C VAL A 396 -20.38 -11.43 -5.38
N MET A 397 -19.12 -11.10 -5.03
CA MET A 397 -18.78 -10.52 -3.73
C MET A 397 -19.41 -9.14 -3.52
N LEU A 398 -19.35 -8.25 -4.52
CA LEU A 398 -19.97 -6.93 -4.46
C LEU A 398 -21.49 -7.03 -4.30
N TYR A 399 -22.14 -7.91 -5.09
CA TYR A 399 -23.57 -8.18 -4.95
C TYR A 399 -23.90 -8.74 -3.56
N ALA A 400 -23.10 -9.69 -3.07
CA ALA A 400 -23.29 -10.29 -1.76
C ALA A 400 -23.18 -9.27 -0.62
N LEU A 401 -22.16 -8.41 -0.64
CA LEU A 401 -21.97 -7.35 0.36
C LEU A 401 -23.12 -6.33 0.37
N ARG A 402 -23.72 -6.04 -0.79
CA ARG A 402 -24.83 -5.08 -0.92
C ARG A 402 -26.15 -5.66 -0.44
N TYR A 403 -26.45 -6.90 -0.83
CA TYR A 403 -27.78 -7.51 -0.68
C TYR A 403 -27.83 -8.71 0.29
N GLU A 404 -26.83 -8.88 1.16
CA GLU A 404 -26.68 -10.02 2.07
C GLU A 404 -27.95 -10.38 2.89
N LYS A 405 -28.76 -9.38 3.26
CA LYS A 405 -29.99 -9.57 4.05
C LYS A 405 -31.28 -9.55 3.23
N GLU A 406 -31.23 -9.15 1.96
CA GLU A 406 -32.43 -8.87 1.18
C GLU A 406 -32.91 -10.08 0.37
N SER A 407 -32.01 -10.89 -0.19
CA SER A 407 -32.42 -12.04 -1.03
C SER A 407 -31.46 -13.24 -0.93
N PRO A 408 -31.62 -14.08 0.12
CA PRO A 408 -30.80 -15.29 0.29
C PRO A 408 -30.90 -16.27 -0.88
N VAL A 409 -32.07 -16.34 -1.54
CA VAL A 409 -32.29 -17.25 -2.68
C VAL A 409 -31.46 -16.84 -3.89
N GLN A 410 -31.48 -15.55 -4.25
CA GLN A 410 -30.66 -15.04 -5.37
C GLN A 410 -29.17 -15.18 -5.08
N LEU A 411 -28.74 -14.94 -3.84
CA LEU A 411 -27.35 -15.16 -3.44
C LEU A 411 -26.92 -16.62 -3.63
N MET A 412 -27.75 -17.57 -3.18
CA MET A 412 -27.47 -19.00 -3.39
C MET A 412 -27.40 -19.38 -4.87
N GLN A 413 -28.24 -18.78 -5.72
CA GLN A 413 -28.17 -18.98 -7.17
C GLN A 413 -26.85 -18.46 -7.75
N LEU A 414 -26.40 -17.27 -7.37
CA LEU A 414 -25.12 -16.72 -7.80
C LEU A 414 -23.94 -17.56 -7.29
N PHE A 415 -23.99 -18.04 -6.04
CA PHE A 415 -22.95 -18.90 -5.48
C PHE A 415 -22.83 -20.22 -6.24
N ASN A 416 -23.96 -20.88 -6.51
CA ASN A 416 -23.98 -22.13 -7.28
C ASN A 416 -23.47 -21.92 -8.71
N LYS A 417 -23.83 -20.79 -9.32
CA LYS A 417 -23.38 -20.43 -10.67
C LYS A 417 -21.89 -20.11 -10.74
N LEU A 418 -21.36 -19.41 -9.75
CA LEU A 418 -19.91 -19.16 -9.65
C LEU A 418 -19.15 -20.48 -9.46
N ALA A 419 -19.63 -21.34 -8.56
CA ALA A 419 -19.03 -22.64 -8.25
C ALA A 419 -19.07 -23.62 -9.43
N SER A 420 -20.08 -23.53 -10.32
CA SER A 420 -20.15 -24.36 -11.53
C SER A 420 -19.18 -23.90 -12.62
N ARG A 421 -18.85 -22.60 -12.67
CA ARG A 421 -17.91 -22.02 -13.65
C ARG A 421 -16.45 -22.16 -13.24
N SER A 422 -16.14 -22.02 -11.95
CA SER A 422 -14.76 -22.08 -11.46
C SER A 422 -14.62 -23.04 -10.29
N ALA A 423 -13.84 -24.10 -10.48
CA ALA A 423 -13.52 -25.05 -9.41
C ALA A 423 -12.85 -24.37 -8.21
N LYS A 424 -12.10 -23.28 -8.45
CA LYS A 424 -11.40 -22.50 -7.44
C LYS A 424 -12.34 -21.96 -6.36
N TYR A 425 -13.53 -21.50 -6.72
CA TYR A 425 -14.45 -20.82 -5.80
C TYR A 425 -15.57 -21.71 -5.26
N LYS A 426 -15.55 -23.02 -5.55
CA LYS A 426 -16.46 -24.02 -4.95
C LYS A 426 -16.39 -24.05 -3.42
N THR A 427 -15.26 -23.66 -2.87
CA THR A 427 -14.99 -23.62 -1.43
C THR A 427 -15.71 -22.48 -0.70
N GLY A 428 -16.59 -21.72 -1.34
CA GLY A 428 -17.43 -20.74 -0.62
C GLY A 428 -16.65 -19.54 -0.07
N LEU A 429 -15.77 -18.98 -0.90
CA LEU A 429 -14.96 -17.80 -0.59
C LEU A 429 -15.83 -16.57 -0.28
N VAL A 430 -16.97 -16.41 -0.98
CA VAL A 430 -17.91 -15.30 -0.79
C VAL A 430 -18.59 -15.40 0.58
N GLN A 431 -18.95 -16.59 1.01
CA GLN A 431 -19.51 -16.84 2.35
C GLN A 431 -18.49 -16.53 3.43
N PHE A 432 -17.22 -16.86 3.19
CA PHE A 432 -16.14 -16.48 4.11
C PHE A 432 -15.96 -14.96 4.18
N LEU A 433 -16.03 -14.25 3.06
CA LEU A 433 -16.04 -12.78 3.05
C LEU A 433 -17.18 -12.21 3.90
N LEU A 434 -18.42 -12.67 3.70
CA LEU A 434 -19.57 -12.19 4.49
C LEU A 434 -19.42 -12.49 5.98
N LYS A 435 -18.83 -13.64 6.36
CA LYS A 435 -18.53 -13.95 7.75
C LYS A 435 -17.55 -12.95 8.38
N GLN A 436 -16.59 -12.47 7.60
CA GLN A 436 -15.53 -11.55 8.07
C GLN A 436 -15.94 -10.08 8.00
N ALA A 437 -16.67 -9.67 6.96
CA ALA A 437 -16.91 -8.28 6.60
C ALA A 437 -18.38 -7.97 6.22
N GLY A 438 -19.32 -8.85 6.57
CA GLY A 438 -20.76 -8.59 6.43
C GLY A 438 -21.26 -7.45 7.32
N VAL A 439 -22.49 -6.98 7.09
CA VAL A 439 -23.10 -5.78 7.72
C VAL A 439 -23.06 -5.83 9.24
N ASP A 440 -23.16 -7.01 9.84
CA ASP A 440 -23.17 -7.18 11.30
C ASP A 440 -21.76 -7.05 11.92
N LYS A 441 -20.70 -7.03 11.11
CA LYS A 441 -19.30 -6.83 11.53
C LYS A 441 -18.81 -5.40 11.32
N ARG A 442 -19.44 -4.68 10.41
CA ARG A 442 -19.06 -3.32 10.00
C ARG A 442 -19.58 -2.29 11.01
N THR A 443 -18.75 -1.28 11.27
CA THR A 443 -19.09 -0.05 12.00
C THR A 443 -19.68 0.99 11.04
N GLY A 444 -19.03 1.17 9.89
CA GLY A 444 -19.34 2.20 8.91
C GLY A 444 -20.61 1.95 8.12
N ASP A 445 -21.13 3.02 7.54
CA ASP A 445 -22.22 2.95 6.58
C ASP A 445 -21.64 2.88 5.16
N LEU A 446 -21.23 1.68 4.77
CA LEU A 446 -20.51 1.43 3.51
C LEU A 446 -21.19 2.02 2.28
N TYR A 447 -22.52 2.10 2.30
CA TYR A 447 -23.33 2.58 1.16
C TYR A 447 -23.98 3.94 1.42
N GLY A 448 -23.69 4.60 2.55
CA GLY A 448 -24.24 5.91 2.89
C GLY A 448 -25.77 5.96 3.04
N ASN A 449 -26.41 4.81 3.29
CA ASN A 449 -27.87 4.68 3.45
C ASN A 449 -28.42 5.50 4.66
N ARG A 450 -27.57 5.83 5.64
CA ARG A 450 -27.90 6.59 6.86
C ARG A 450 -27.85 8.09 6.66
N ASP A 451 -27.26 8.61 5.57
CA ASP A 451 -26.97 10.04 5.42
C ASP A 451 -27.06 10.55 3.96
N LEU A 452 -28.21 10.29 3.32
CA LEU A 452 -28.55 10.72 1.96
C LEU A 452 -28.33 12.23 1.70
N LEU A 453 -28.50 13.07 2.73
CA LEU A 453 -28.30 14.53 2.65
C LEU A 453 -26.82 14.94 2.55
N ASN A 454 -25.88 14.11 3.00
CA ASN A 454 -24.45 14.38 2.90
C ASN A 454 -23.88 13.94 1.55
N ILE A 455 -24.37 12.82 0.98
CA ILE A 455 -24.02 12.36 -0.38
C ILE A 455 -24.33 13.45 -1.41
N ALA A 456 -25.53 14.04 -1.36
CA ALA A 456 -25.94 15.11 -2.28
C ALA A 456 -25.09 16.39 -2.16
N ARG A 457 -24.59 16.71 -0.95
CA ARG A 457 -23.68 17.86 -0.74
C ARG A 457 -22.25 17.59 -1.20
N ASN A 458 -21.79 16.35 -1.09
CA ASN A 458 -20.43 15.96 -1.45
C ASN A 458 -20.29 15.78 -2.97
N MET A 459 -21.33 15.28 -3.65
CA MET A 459 -21.43 15.35 -5.12
C MET A 459 -21.38 16.79 -5.64
N ALA A 460 -21.98 17.75 -4.92
CA ALA A 460 -21.98 19.16 -5.32
C ALA A 460 -20.68 19.92 -4.98
N ARG A 461 -19.80 19.36 -4.14
CA ARG A 461 -18.55 20.03 -3.68
C ARG A 461 -17.26 19.31 -4.08
N GLY A 462 -17.32 18.03 -4.43
CA GLY A 462 -16.17 17.18 -4.67
C GLY A 462 -15.80 17.06 -6.15
N LEU A 463 -14.72 17.76 -6.51
CA LEU A 463 -13.89 17.57 -7.72
C LEU A 463 -14.47 18.08 -9.03
N LYS A 464 -13.83 19.13 -9.57
CA LYS A 464 -13.97 19.56 -10.96
C LYS A 464 -13.66 18.38 -11.88
N GLY A 465 -14.69 17.81 -12.50
CA GLY A 465 -14.60 16.76 -13.51
C GLY A 465 -15.99 16.45 -14.04
N VAL A 466 -16.08 16.02 -15.30
CA VAL A 466 -17.33 15.50 -15.87
C VAL A 466 -17.69 14.21 -15.12
N GLU A 467 -18.93 14.04 -14.69
CA GLU A 467 -19.39 12.81 -14.04
C GLU A 467 -19.06 11.60 -14.93
N ASN A 468 -18.21 10.71 -14.42
CA ASN A 468 -17.80 9.51 -15.11
C ASN A 468 -18.49 8.29 -14.47
N VAL A 469 -19.22 7.53 -15.29
CA VAL A 469 -19.96 6.32 -14.88
C VAL A 469 -19.04 5.29 -14.22
N TYR A 470 -17.75 5.29 -14.54
CA TYR A 470 -16.76 4.33 -14.04
C TYR A 470 -16.10 4.73 -12.70
N THR A 471 -16.36 5.94 -12.19
CA THR A 471 -15.71 6.46 -10.96
C THR A 471 -16.72 7.15 -10.03
N GLN A 472 -17.91 6.57 -9.86
CA GLN A 472 -18.97 7.12 -9.00
C GLN A 472 -18.71 6.82 -7.51
N HIS A 473 -18.17 5.63 -7.23
CA HIS A 473 -17.84 5.19 -5.88
C HIS A 473 -16.88 6.16 -5.18
N GLN A 474 -17.08 6.34 -3.88
CA GLN A 474 -16.13 6.99 -2.99
C GLN A 474 -15.82 6.07 -1.80
N PRO A 475 -14.53 5.86 -1.44
CA PRO A 475 -14.17 5.02 -0.31
C PRO A 475 -14.78 5.51 0.99
N LEU A 476 -15.10 4.59 1.91
CA LEU A 476 -15.61 4.92 3.26
C LEU A 476 -14.67 5.86 4.03
N LEU A 477 -13.37 5.84 3.69
CA LEU A 477 -12.36 6.74 4.21
C LEU A 477 -12.72 8.22 4.02
N VAL A 478 -13.36 8.60 2.91
CA VAL A 478 -13.77 9.99 2.64
C VAL A 478 -14.76 10.47 3.70
N GLN A 479 -15.78 9.67 4.02
CA GLN A 479 -16.76 9.99 5.06
C GLN A 479 -16.12 10.07 6.45
N THR A 480 -15.12 9.21 6.70
CA THR A 480 -14.36 9.22 7.96
C THR A 480 -13.54 10.51 8.09
N MET A 481 -12.81 10.91 7.05
CA MET A 481 -12.05 12.16 7.02
C MET A 481 -12.96 13.38 7.20
N GLU A 482 -14.10 13.43 6.52
CA GLU A 482 -15.08 14.50 6.69
C GLU A 482 -15.62 14.60 8.11
N SER A 483 -15.90 13.45 8.74
CA SER A 483 -16.34 13.40 10.13
C SER A 483 -15.27 13.96 11.06
N ILE A 484 -13.99 13.70 10.81
CA ILE A 484 -12.87 14.27 11.56
C ILE A 484 -12.79 15.80 11.35
N ILE A 485 -12.83 16.26 10.11
CA ILE A 485 -12.79 17.70 9.76
C ILE A 485 -13.93 18.46 10.44
N LYS A 486 -15.12 17.88 10.45
CA LYS A 486 -16.33 18.46 11.07
C LYS A 486 -16.35 18.31 12.60
N GLY A 487 -15.43 17.54 13.20
CA GLY A 487 -15.42 17.23 14.64
C GLY A 487 -16.60 16.36 15.07
N ARG A 488 -17.07 15.46 14.19
CA ARG A 488 -18.24 14.60 14.36
C ARG A 488 -17.92 13.10 14.37
N LEU A 489 -16.64 12.73 14.47
CA LEU A 489 -16.24 11.34 14.61
C LEU A 489 -16.76 10.79 15.95
N ARG A 490 -17.67 9.82 15.89
CA ARG A 490 -18.42 9.32 17.06
C ARG A 490 -17.52 8.51 18.00
N ASP A 491 -17.51 8.88 19.28
CA ASP A 491 -16.73 8.17 20.31
C ASP A 491 -17.22 6.75 20.58
N MET A 492 -18.51 6.50 20.37
CA MET A 492 -19.07 5.14 20.46
C MET A 492 -18.49 4.20 19.41
N ASP A 493 -18.13 4.71 18.24
CA ASP A 493 -17.61 3.89 17.14
C ASP A 493 -16.08 3.89 17.11
N TYR A 494 -15.49 5.03 17.46
CA TYR A 494 -14.05 5.24 17.45
C TYR A 494 -13.57 5.71 18.83
N PRO A 495 -13.62 4.90 19.88
CA PRO A 495 -13.22 5.31 21.23
C PRO A 495 -11.72 5.68 21.30
N PHE A 496 -11.39 6.48 22.31
CA PHE A 496 -10.01 6.81 22.66
C PHE A 496 -9.33 5.67 23.43
N VAL A 497 -8.00 5.58 23.33
CA VAL A 497 -7.18 4.73 24.20
C VAL A 497 -6.72 5.51 25.43
N GLY A 498 -6.97 4.95 26.62
CA GLY A 498 -6.58 5.58 27.88
C GLY A 498 -7.35 6.87 28.17
N ASN A 499 -6.73 7.77 28.95
CA ASN A 499 -7.33 9.03 29.39
C ASN A 499 -6.91 10.23 28.52
N HIS A 500 -6.40 9.98 27.31
CA HIS A 500 -5.90 11.01 26.41
C HIS A 500 -7.03 11.57 25.56
N PHE A 501 -7.73 12.58 26.07
CA PHE A 501 -8.79 13.27 25.35
C PHE A 501 -8.24 14.43 24.51
N GLN A 502 -8.83 14.62 23.34
CA GLN A 502 -8.47 15.72 22.44
C GLN A 502 -9.53 16.82 22.49
N GLN A 503 -9.21 17.96 23.11
CA GLN A 503 -10.14 19.09 23.27
C GLN A 503 -10.28 19.94 21.98
N ALA A 504 -9.22 20.01 21.17
CA ALA A 504 -9.17 20.81 19.95
C ALA A 504 -9.08 19.93 18.69
N ARG A 505 -9.52 20.44 17.54
CA ARG A 505 -9.46 19.68 16.27
C ARG A 505 -8.01 19.36 15.90
N PRO A 506 -7.68 18.10 15.53
CA PRO A 506 -6.33 17.73 15.13
C PRO A 506 -5.90 18.49 13.88
N GLN A 507 -4.65 18.96 13.85
CA GLN A 507 -4.03 19.54 12.66
C GLN A 507 -3.35 18.49 11.78
N GLU A 508 -2.99 17.34 12.37
CA GLU A 508 -2.41 16.21 11.65
C GLU A 508 -3.09 14.91 12.11
N VAL A 509 -3.48 14.09 11.14
CA VAL A 509 -4.24 12.86 11.35
C VAL A 509 -3.57 11.74 10.56
N ILE A 510 -3.11 10.73 11.27
CA ILE A 510 -2.58 9.49 10.69
C ILE A 510 -3.70 8.46 10.76
N ILE A 511 -4.13 7.97 9.60
CA ILE A 511 -5.11 6.88 9.51
C ILE A 511 -4.38 5.61 9.11
N PHE A 512 -4.40 4.61 9.99
CA PHE A 512 -3.80 3.30 9.72
C PHE A 512 -4.88 2.25 9.45
N ILE A 513 -4.89 1.69 8.23
CA ILE A 513 -5.83 0.63 7.83
C ILE A 513 -5.17 -0.74 8.01
N VAL A 514 -5.60 -1.44 9.06
CA VAL A 514 -5.22 -2.83 9.31
C VAL A 514 -5.81 -3.71 8.21
N GLY A 515 -4.96 -4.44 7.50
CA GLY A 515 -5.34 -5.24 6.34
C GLY A 515 -5.06 -4.59 4.99
N GLY A 516 -4.72 -3.29 4.99
CA GLY A 516 -4.12 -2.60 3.86
C GLY A 516 -4.97 -1.48 3.27
N THR A 517 -4.29 -0.57 2.59
CA THR A 517 -4.85 0.61 1.92
C THR A 517 -5.00 0.35 0.42
N THR A 518 -5.81 1.12 -0.28
CA THR A 518 -5.84 1.14 -1.75
C THR A 518 -5.28 2.46 -2.31
N TYR A 519 -4.94 2.47 -3.61
CA TYR A 519 -4.57 3.72 -4.29
C TYR A 519 -5.77 4.66 -4.51
N GLU A 520 -7.00 4.15 -4.50
CA GLU A 520 -8.21 5.00 -4.50
C GLU A 520 -8.29 5.84 -3.21
N GLU A 521 -8.01 5.20 -2.07
CA GLU A 521 -7.93 5.86 -0.75
C GLU A 521 -6.76 6.83 -0.67
N SER A 522 -5.59 6.45 -1.18
CA SER A 522 -4.41 7.32 -1.24
C SER A 522 -4.69 8.58 -2.07
N ARG A 523 -5.34 8.43 -3.24
CA ARG A 523 -5.81 9.55 -4.06
C ARG A 523 -6.79 10.44 -3.29
N ALA A 524 -7.76 9.86 -2.59
CA ALA A 524 -8.71 10.63 -1.79
C ALA A 524 -8.00 11.49 -0.72
N VAL A 525 -7.01 10.93 -0.03
CA VAL A 525 -6.19 11.66 0.95
C VAL A 525 -5.39 12.78 0.29
N ALA A 526 -4.76 12.52 -0.86
CA ALA A 526 -4.00 13.52 -1.59
C ALA A 526 -4.88 14.70 -2.03
N LEU A 527 -6.08 14.43 -2.57
CA LEU A 527 -7.04 15.46 -2.97
C LEU A 527 -7.60 16.24 -1.78
N GLN A 528 -7.87 15.56 -0.66
CA GLN A 528 -8.32 16.23 0.57
C GLN A 528 -7.25 17.20 1.09
N ASN A 529 -5.98 16.77 1.13
CA ASN A 529 -4.86 17.60 1.56
C ASN A 529 -4.59 18.79 0.62
N ALA A 530 -4.89 18.65 -0.68
CA ALA A 530 -4.74 19.73 -1.64
C ALA A 530 -5.84 20.81 -1.52
N THR A 531 -7.02 20.44 -1.03
CA THR A 531 -8.22 21.30 -1.01
C THR A 531 -8.52 21.90 0.37
N THR A 532 -8.11 21.24 1.45
CA THR A 532 -8.43 21.66 2.81
C THR A 532 -7.21 22.29 3.48
N SER A 533 -7.36 23.53 3.94
CA SER A 533 -6.38 24.16 4.83
C SER A 533 -6.68 23.81 6.29
N GLY A 534 -5.65 23.44 7.06
CA GLY A 534 -5.72 23.30 8.52
C GLY A 534 -5.74 21.88 9.09
N ILE A 535 -6.03 20.85 8.28
CA ILE A 535 -5.86 19.44 8.69
C ILE A 535 -5.09 18.71 7.59
N ARG A 536 -4.02 18.02 7.97
CA ARG A 536 -3.22 17.15 7.10
C ARG A 536 -3.50 15.69 7.43
N PHE A 537 -3.86 14.91 6.41
CA PHE A 537 -4.06 13.48 6.53
C PHE A 537 -2.84 12.72 6.00
N ILE A 538 -2.45 11.66 6.71
CA ILE A 538 -1.44 10.69 6.29
C ILE A 538 -2.07 9.31 6.34
N LEU A 539 -2.00 8.56 5.25
CA LEU A 539 -2.55 7.23 5.12
C LEU A 539 -1.46 6.16 5.30
N GLY A 540 -1.73 5.18 6.14
CA GLY A 540 -0.88 4.03 6.38
C GLY A 540 -1.64 2.73 6.28
N GLY A 541 -0.97 1.65 5.88
CA GLY A 541 -1.55 0.32 5.90
C GLY A 541 -0.51 -0.77 6.13
N SER A 542 -0.98 -1.96 6.49
CA SER A 542 -0.12 -3.15 6.53
C SER A 542 0.49 -3.46 5.16
N VAL A 543 -0.29 -3.24 4.10
CA VAL A 543 0.09 -3.42 2.69
C VAL A 543 -0.67 -2.42 1.80
N VAL A 544 -0.30 -2.32 0.53
CA VAL A 544 -1.16 -1.73 -0.52
C VAL A 544 -1.86 -2.86 -1.27
N LEU A 545 -3.17 -2.74 -1.41
CA LEU A 545 -4.06 -3.72 -2.00
C LEU A 545 -4.42 -3.35 -3.44
N ASN A 546 -4.42 -4.37 -4.30
CA ASN A 546 -5.30 -4.49 -5.45
C ASN A 546 -6.28 -5.66 -5.22
N SER A 547 -7.23 -5.85 -6.12
CA SER A 547 -8.25 -6.89 -5.98
C SER A 547 -7.63 -8.30 -5.89
N LYS A 548 -6.58 -8.56 -6.66
CA LYS A 548 -5.87 -9.85 -6.67
C LYS A 548 -5.23 -10.16 -5.31
N ARG A 549 -4.55 -9.19 -4.69
CA ARG A 549 -3.92 -9.36 -3.36
C ARG A 549 -4.99 -9.54 -2.28
N PHE A 550 -6.05 -8.75 -2.31
CA PHE A 550 -7.15 -8.88 -1.35
C PHE A 550 -7.82 -10.27 -1.41
N LEU A 551 -8.08 -10.78 -2.63
CA LEU A 551 -8.61 -12.14 -2.81
C LEU A 551 -7.64 -13.22 -2.34
N LYS A 552 -6.33 -13.07 -2.62
CA LYS A 552 -5.31 -14.00 -2.13
C LYS A 552 -5.26 -14.04 -0.60
N ASP A 553 -5.34 -12.89 0.05
CA ASP A 553 -5.37 -12.81 1.51
C ASP A 553 -6.62 -13.50 2.08
N LEU A 554 -7.77 -13.30 1.46
CA LEU A 554 -9.03 -13.93 1.84
C LEU A 554 -8.98 -15.46 1.65
N GLU A 555 -8.43 -15.94 0.54
CA GLU A 555 -8.24 -17.37 0.24
C GLU A 555 -7.34 -18.04 1.28
N GLU A 556 -6.23 -17.39 1.64
CA GLU A 556 -5.29 -17.93 2.61
C GLU A 556 -5.88 -17.94 4.04
N ALA A 557 -6.56 -16.87 4.44
CA ALA A 557 -7.27 -16.84 5.71
C ALA A 557 -8.38 -17.91 5.79
N GLN A 558 -9.10 -18.15 4.69
CA GLN A 558 -10.10 -19.22 4.62
C GLN A 558 -9.45 -20.60 4.76
N ARG A 559 -8.32 -20.82 4.07
CA ARG A 559 -7.56 -22.09 4.12
C ARG A 559 -7.14 -22.41 5.55
N ILE A 560 -6.55 -21.46 6.24
CA ILE A 560 -6.10 -21.63 7.64
C ILE A 560 -7.29 -21.86 8.58
N SER A 561 -8.36 -21.08 8.41
CA SER A 561 -9.57 -21.23 9.25
C SER A 561 -10.21 -22.62 9.11
N ARG A 562 -10.10 -23.26 7.94
CA ARG A 562 -10.62 -24.61 7.69
C ARG A 562 -9.73 -25.70 8.28
N SER A 563 -8.41 -25.59 8.11
CA SER A 563 -7.49 -26.58 8.67
C SER A 563 -7.56 -26.65 10.19
N SER A 564 -7.83 -25.53 10.86
CA SER A 564 -7.95 -25.50 12.32
C SER A 564 -9.29 -26.06 12.82
N ALA A 565 -10.35 -25.96 12.02
CA ALA A 565 -11.66 -26.52 12.35
C ALA A 565 -11.73 -28.06 12.20
N SER A 566 -10.78 -28.67 11.49
CA SER A 566 -10.66 -30.13 11.38
C SER A 566 -9.83 -30.79 12.49
N VAL A 567 -9.27 -30.00 13.41
CA VAL A 567 -8.37 -30.46 14.49
C VAL A 567 -9.04 -30.33 15.88
N ILE A 568 -10.25 -29.78 15.94
CA ILE A 568 -11.13 -29.70 17.13
C ILE A 568 -12.34 -30.58 16.84
#